data_AF-A0A318TKG7-F1
#
_entry.id   AF-A0A318TKG7-F1
#
_cell.length_a   1.000
_cell.length_b   1.000
_cell.length_c   1.000
_cell.angle_alpha   90.00
_cell.angle_beta   90.00
_cell.angle_gamma   90.00
#
_symmetry.space_group_name_H-M   'P 1'
#
loop_
_entity.id
_entity.type
_entity.pdbx_description
1 polymer ?
#
loop_
_entity_poly.entity_id
_entity_poly.type
_entity_poly.pdbx_seq_one_letter_code
_entity_poly.pdbx_strand_id
1 'polypeptide(L)' 'MQRFEMNFKNPVVRVWFYTVFPTIFIAILLLLILPVEYHNSIILFKAFVIVVFWIWYLFNKKKRVTH' A
#
# COMPACT_ATOMS: atom_id res chain seq x y z
N MET A 1 -6.16 -27.87 4.43
CA MET A 1 -5.63 -26.67 3.73
C MET A 1 -5.91 -25.48 4.62
N GLN A 2 -4.87 -24.84 5.17
CA GLN A 2 -5.02 -23.58 5.90
C GLN A 2 -5.69 -22.58 4.95
N ARG A 3 -6.98 -22.35 5.15
CA ARG A 3 -7.72 -21.28 4.48
C ARG A 3 -6.89 -20.03 4.73
N PHE A 4 -6.45 -19.36 3.66
CA PHE A 4 -5.89 -18.02 3.74
C PHE A 4 -7.00 -17.12 4.28
N GLU A 5 -7.30 -17.24 5.58
CA GLU A 5 -8.07 -16.27 6.33
C GLU A 5 -7.15 -15.07 6.42
N MET A 6 -7.17 -14.28 5.34
CA MET A 6 -6.67 -12.92 5.35
C MET A 6 -7.42 -12.25 6.48
N ASN A 7 -6.81 -12.24 7.66
CA ASN A 7 -7.50 -11.92 8.89
C ASN A 7 -7.63 -10.39 8.92
N PHE A 8 -8.60 -9.88 8.15
CA PHE A 8 -8.96 -8.47 8.07
C PHE A 8 -9.40 -7.92 9.44
N LYS A 9 -9.43 -8.74 10.50
CA LYS A 9 -9.46 -8.28 11.90
C LYS A 9 -8.33 -7.31 12.22
N ASN A 10 -7.14 -7.47 11.64
CA ASN A 10 -6.08 -6.48 11.86
C ASN A 10 -6.37 -5.22 11.00
N PRO A 11 -6.68 -4.07 11.62
CA PRO A 11 -7.00 -2.85 10.88
C PRO A 11 -5.84 -2.36 10.02
N VAL A 12 -4.59 -2.71 10.36
CA VAL A 12 -3.41 -2.35 9.57
C VAL A 12 -3.40 -3.12 8.25
N VAL A 13 -3.61 -4.44 8.31
CA VAL A 13 -3.69 -5.30 7.12
C VAL A 13 -4.85 -4.85 6.24
N ARG A 14 -5.97 -4.49 6.85
CA ARG A 14 -7.15 -3.96 6.14
C ARG A 14 -6.82 -2.67 5.39
N VAL A 15 -6.23 -1.68 6.07
CA VAL A 15 -5.87 -0.41 5.43
C VAL A 15 -4.81 -0.62 4.36
N TRP A 16 -3.79 -1.45 4.60
CA TRP A 16 -2.78 -1.78 3.59
C TRP A 16 -3.43 -2.39 2.35
N PHE A 17 -4.37 -3.33 2.54
CA PHE A 17 -5.06 -3.98 1.44
C PHE A 17 -5.99 -3.04 0.66
N TYR A 18 -6.62 -2.05 1.32
CA TYR A 18 -7.44 -1.05 0.61
C TYR A 18 -6.64 0.07 -0.04
N THR A 19 -5.36 0.23 0.30
CA THR A 19 -4.53 1.36 -0.19
C THR A 19 -3.41 0.85 -1.09
N VAL A 20 -2.48 0.10 -0.54
CA VAL A 20 -1.27 -0.34 -1.23
C VAL A 20 -1.59 -1.35 -2.34
N PHE A 21 -2.47 -2.31 -2.09
CA PHE A 21 -2.83 -3.32 -3.10
C PHE A 21 -3.47 -2.70 -4.37
N PRO A 22 -4.53 -1.86 -4.29
CA PRO A 22 -5.08 -1.21 -5.48
C PRO A 22 -4.08 -0.25 -6.14
N THR A 23 -3.23 0.45 -5.37
CA THR A 23 -2.17 1.27 -5.96
C THR A 23 -1.16 0.45 -6.76
N ILE A 24 -0.75 -0.73 -6.27
CA ILE A 24 0.14 -1.64 -7.00
C ILE A 24 -0.54 -2.10 -8.29
N PHE A 25 -1.82 -2.48 -8.22
CA PHE A 25 -2.58 -2.93 -9.39
C PHE A 25 -2.67 -1.83 -10.46
N ILE A 26 -3.00 -0.59 -10.06
CA ILE A 26 -3.04 0.57 -10.95
C ILE A 26 -1.65 0.88 -11.52
N ALA A 27 -0.59 0.81 -10.71
CA ALA A 27 0.76 1.06 -11.17
C ALA A 27 1.21 0.04 -12.24
N ILE A 28 0.85 -1.24 -12.07
CA ILE A 28 1.12 -2.27 -13.08
C ILE A 28 0.38 -1.95 -14.38
N LEU A 29 -0.91 -1.61 -14.30
CA LEU A 29 -1.68 -1.21 -15.48
C LEU A 29 -1.09 0.01 -16.19
N LEU A 30 -0.69 1.04 -15.43
CA LEU A 30 -0.05 2.23 -15.96
C LEU A 30 1.28 1.92 -16.64
N LEU A 31 2.12 1.05 -16.07
CA LEU A 31 3.40 0.65 -16.67
C LEU A 31 3.21 -0.11 -18.00
N LEU A 32 2.11 -0.85 -18.16
CA LEU A 32 1.79 -1.56 -19.39
C LEU A 32 1.24 -0.65 -20.49
N ILE A 33 0.52 0.41 -20.12
CA ILE A 33 -0.16 1.31 -21.06
C ILE A 33 0.71 2.52 -21.43
N LEU A 34 1.44 3.09 -20.47
CA LEU A 34 2.22 4.32 -20.69
C LEU A 34 3.61 4.03 -21.25
N PRO A 35 4.13 4.95 -22.09
CA PRO A 35 5.48 4.85 -22.61
C PRO A 35 6.53 4.99 -21.49
N VAL A 36 7.73 4.48 -21.80
CA VAL A 36 8.82 4.27 -20.82
C VAL A 36 9.26 5.56 -20.14
N GLU A 37 9.11 6.73 -20.78
CA GLU A 37 9.50 8.01 -20.17
C GLU A 37 8.72 8.29 -18.87
N TYR A 38 7.49 7.80 -18.74
CA TYR A 38 6.65 7.98 -17.55
C TYR A 38 6.86 6.91 -16.49
N HIS A 39 7.63 5.86 -16.77
CA HIS A 39 7.83 4.74 -15.83
C HIS A 39 8.49 5.22 -14.54
N ASN A 40 9.47 6.13 -14.61
CA ASN A 40 10.09 6.73 -13.43
C ASN A 40 9.08 7.47 -12.55
N SER A 41 8.16 8.23 -13.16
CA SER A 41 7.09 8.94 -12.44
C SER A 41 6.14 7.97 -11.75
N ILE A 42 5.78 6.86 -12.41
CA ILE A 42 4.92 5.81 -11.83
C ILE A 42 5.63 5.12 -10.66
N ILE A 43 6.93 4.83 -10.78
CA ILE A 43 7.73 4.23 -9.71
C ILE A 43 7.83 5.18 -8.51
N LEU A 44 8.10 6.46 -8.75
CA LEU A 44 8.14 7.50 -7.70
C LEU A 44 6.80 7.64 -6.99
N PHE A 45 5.70 7.67 -7.74
CA PHE A 45 4.35 7.72 -7.18
C PHE A 45 4.06 6.50 -6.30
N LYS A 46 4.40 5.29 -6.78
CA LYS A 46 4.25 4.06 -6.00
C LYS A 46 5.07 4.09 -4.71
N ALA A 47 6.32 4.54 -4.80
CA ALA A 47 7.20 4.68 -3.64
C ALA A 47 6.63 5.68 -2.62
N PHE A 48 6.13 6.81 -3.08
CA PHE A 48 5.50 7.83 -2.23
C PHE A 48 4.30 7.25 -1.45
N VAL A 49 3.40 6.52 -2.10
CA VAL A 49 2.24 5.90 -1.43
C VAL A 49 2.68 4.90 -0.34
N ILE A 50 3.72 4.10 -0.62
CA ILE A 50 4.26 3.14 0.36
C ILE A 50 4.85 3.89 1.56
N VAL A 51 5.61 4.96 1.35
CA VAL A 51 6.19 5.77 2.43
C VAL A 51 5.08 6.40 3.28
N VAL A 52 4.05 6.99 2.66
CA VAL A 52 2.90 7.58 3.37
C VAL A 52 2.18 6.52 4.21
N PHE A 53 1.97 5.31 3.68
CA PHE A 53 1.40 4.21 4.44
C PHE A 53 2.24 3.87 5.68
N TRP A 54 3.56 3.75 5.52
CA TRP A 54 4.47 3.44 6.63
C TRP A 54 4.49 4.54 7.69
N ILE A 55 4.51 5.81 7.27
CA ILE A 55 4.41 6.96 8.18
C ILE A 55 3.10 6.85 8.98
N TRP A 56 1.96 6.70 8.30
CA TRP A 56 0.67 6.54 8.96
C TRP A 56 0.66 5.36 9.93
N TYR A 57 1.21 4.22 9.53
CA TYR A 57 1.31 3.02 10.37
C TYR A 57 2.12 3.28 11.65
N LEU A 58 3.27 3.94 11.55
CA LEU A 58 4.10 4.29 12.71
C LEU A 58 3.37 5.23 13.68
N PHE A 59 2.65 6.24 13.16
CA PHE A 59 1.81 7.11 13.97
C PHE A 59 0.65 6.35 14.64
N ASN A 60 -0.01 5.45 13.91
CA ASN A 60 -1.12 4.65 14.43
C ASN A 60 -0.65 3.65 15.51
N LYS A 61 0.55 3.10 15.35
CA LYS A 61 1.19 2.25 16.36
C LYS A 61 1.48 3.04 17.63
N LYS A 62 2.04 4.26 17.53
CA LYS A 62 2.26 5.14 18.69
C LYS A 62 0.97 5.42 19.45
N LYS A 63 -0.13 5.71 18.75
CA LYS A 63 -1.44 5.97 19.36
C LYS A 63 -2.02 4.78 20.14
N ARG A 64 -1.64 3.54 19.81
CA ARG A 64 -2.08 2.34 20.55
C ARG A 64 -1.19 1.95 21.73
N VAL A 65 0.02 2.50 21.83
CA VAL A 65 0.95 2.20 22.94
C VAL A 65 0.74 3.17 24.11
N THR A 66 0.18 4.35 23.85
CA THR A 66 -0.08 5.38 24.88
C THR A 66 -1.44 5.24 25.56
N HIS A 67 -2.25 4.22 25.23
CA HIS A 67 -3.61 4.07 25.75
C HIS A 67 -3.81 2.76 26.50
#